data_AF-Q3MNK4-F1
#
_entry.id   AF-Q3MNK4-F1
#
_cell.length_a   1.000
_cell.length_b   1.000
_cell.length_c   1.000
_cell.angle_alpha   90.00
_cell.angle_beta   90.00
_cell.angle_gamma   90.00
#
_symmetry.space_group_name_H-M   'P 1'
#
loop_
_entity.id
_entity.type
_entity.pdbx_description
1 polymer ?
#
loop_
_entity_poly.entity_id
_entity_poly.type
_entity_poly.pdbx_seq_one_letter_code
_entity_poly.pdbx_strand_id
1 'polypeptide(L)'
;MSNPTGLTIDVDGTADWTTWQEGDSLPILQKHAGGVIDVVSLTDDVDMWLNDSGVFEYGINHTATRLARMHGKTHQPYFGPVIITGQREGETLGLSAKAIQWLRAWLDQRCTALHDHSGQSVHCGADFNHPGPTHQTVLDGHRVIWQGPAHPTLAPLTGAAA
;
A
#
# COMPACT_ATOMS: atom_id res chain seq x y z
N MET A 1 11.51 -30.22 -2.92
CA MET A 1 10.38 -29.31 -2.69
C MET A 1 10.89 -27.90 -2.93
N SER A 2 10.15 -27.06 -3.64
CA SER A 2 10.55 -25.67 -3.92
C SER A 2 10.17 -24.79 -2.73
N ASN A 3 11.06 -23.88 -2.32
CA ASN A 3 10.77 -22.93 -1.25
C ASN A 3 9.48 -22.14 -1.54
N PRO A 4 8.54 -22.07 -0.58
CA PRO A 4 7.41 -21.16 -0.64
C PRO A 4 7.83 -19.74 -0.98
N THR A 5 7.00 -19.07 -1.78
CA THR A 5 7.21 -17.69 -2.24
C THR A 5 6.06 -16.82 -1.76
N GLY A 6 6.35 -15.60 -1.33
CA GLY A 6 5.38 -14.59 -0.92
C GLY A 6 5.79 -13.22 -1.43
N LEU A 7 4.91 -12.23 -1.25
CA LEU A 7 5.18 -10.84 -1.61
C LEU A 7 5.03 -9.97 -0.37
N THR A 8 6.11 -9.30 0.04
CA THR A 8 6.03 -8.24 1.06
C THR A 8 5.71 -6.92 0.38
N ILE A 9 4.86 -6.10 1.00
CA ILE A 9 4.60 -4.72 0.59
C ILE A 9 4.80 -3.84 1.82
N ASP A 10 5.82 -2.99 1.81
CA ASP A 10 6.10 -2.06 2.90
C ASP A 10 5.16 -0.84 2.84
N VAL A 11 5.13 -0.04 3.91
CA VAL A 11 4.28 1.14 4.09
C VAL A 11 4.51 2.18 2.98
N ASP A 12 5.74 2.32 2.49
CA ASP A 12 6.08 3.20 1.37
C ASP A 12 5.59 2.67 0.00
N GLY A 13 5.09 1.43 -0.05
CA GLY A 13 4.61 0.78 -1.26
C GLY A 13 5.68 0.01 -2.05
N THR A 14 6.91 -0.07 -1.53
CA THR A 14 7.96 -0.98 -2.00
C THR A 14 7.46 -2.42 -1.88
N ALA A 15 7.70 -3.23 -2.92
CA ALA A 15 7.20 -4.60 -2.99
C ALA A 15 8.34 -5.57 -3.32
N ASP A 16 8.54 -6.56 -2.45
CA ASP A 16 9.65 -7.51 -2.53
C ASP A 16 9.17 -8.95 -2.46
N TRP A 17 9.68 -9.77 -3.39
CA TRP A 17 9.44 -11.20 -3.40
C TRP A 17 10.33 -11.87 -2.35
N THR A 18 9.72 -12.58 -1.41
CA THR A 18 10.43 -13.34 -0.38
C THR A 18 10.23 -14.83 -0.58
N THR A 19 11.23 -15.62 -0.17
CA THR A 19 11.14 -17.08 -0.16
C THR A 19 11.56 -17.60 1.21
N TRP A 20 10.94 -18.67 1.66
CA TRP A 20 11.27 -19.31 2.94
C TRP A 20 11.35 -20.82 2.80
N GLN A 21 11.93 -21.48 3.80
CA GLN A 21 11.93 -22.94 3.85
C GLN A 21 10.55 -23.44 4.27
N GLU A 22 10.09 -24.55 3.70
CA GLU A 22 8.87 -25.22 4.18
C GLU A 22 9.01 -25.59 5.66
N GLY A 23 7.96 -25.36 6.44
CA GLY A 23 7.98 -25.50 7.90
C GLY A 23 7.06 -24.48 8.56
N ASP A 24 7.42 -24.05 9.77
CA ASP A 24 6.65 -23.08 10.55
C ASP A 24 6.63 -21.71 9.84
N SER A 25 5.47 -21.38 9.27
CA SER A 25 5.25 -20.12 8.57
C SER A 25 5.08 -18.94 9.53
N LEU A 26 4.73 -19.16 10.79
CA LEU A 26 4.42 -18.08 11.72
C LEU A 26 5.60 -17.12 11.94
N PRO A 27 6.84 -17.58 12.23
CA PRO A 27 7.98 -16.68 12.42
C PRO A 27 8.30 -15.84 11.19
N ILE A 28 8.13 -16.40 9.98
CA ILE A 28 8.39 -15.64 8.75
C ILE A 28 7.30 -14.59 8.53
N LEU A 29 6.03 -14.93 8.77
CA LEU A 29 4.93 -13.99 8.66
C LEU A 29 5.09 -12.83 9.65
N GLN A 30 5.35 -13.14 10.93
CA GLN A 30 5.56 -12.12 11.97
C GLN A 30 6.75 -11.21 11.68
N LYS A 31 7.84 -11.78 11.16
CA LYS A 31 9.01 -11.00 10.73
C LYS A 31 8.66 -10.00 9.63
N HIS A 32 7.88 -10.39 8.63
CA HIS A 32 7.57 -9.56 7.47
C HIS A 32 6.41 -8.59 7.70
N ALA A 33 5.44 -8.96 8.54
CA ALA A 33 4.34 -8.08 8.94
C ALA A 33 4.73 -7.11 10.07
N GLY A 34 5.80 -7.41 10.82
CA GLY A 34 6.34 -6.53 11.84
C GLY A 34 5.76 -6.74 13.24
N GLY A 35 5.32 -7.94 13.61
CA GLY A 35 4.79 -8.21 14.95
C GLY A 35 3.81 -9.38 15.01
N VAL A 36 2.88 -9.31 15.97
CA VAL A 36 1.73 -10.24 16.05
C VAL A 36 0.84 -9.99 14.84
N ILE A 37 0.36 -11.05 14.21
CA ILE A 37 -0.31 -10.97 12.92
C ILE A 37 -1.80 -11.27 12.98
N ASP A 38 -2.54 -10.63 12.09
CA ASP A 38 -3.91 -10.99 11.70
C ASP A 38 -3.96 -11.24 10.18
N VAL A 39 -5.04 -11.87 9.70
CA VAL A 39 -5.21 -12.29 8.31
C VAL A 39 -6.41 -11.63 7.64
N VAL A 40 -6.19 -11.22 6.40
CA VAL A 40 -7.23 -10.74 5.50
C VAL A 40 -7.23 -11.61 4.25
N SER A 41 -8.24 -12.47 4.13
CA SER A 41 -8.41 -13.26 2.91
C SER A 41 -8.85 -12.39 1.74
N LEU A 42 -7.98 -12.29 0.74
CA LEU A 42 -8.22 -11.51 -0.48
C LEU A 42 -9.04 -12.31 -1.48
N THR A 43 -8.70 -13.59 -1.65
CA THR A 43 -9.40 -14.55 -2.51
C THR A 43 -9.44 -15.92 -1.83
N ASP A 44 -10.07 -16.89 -2.47
CA ASP A 44 -10.10 -18.29 -2.02
C ASP A 44 -8.72 -18.98 -2.07
N ASP A 45 -7.69 -18.33 -2.63
CA ASP A 45 -6.34 -18.89 -2.79
C ASP A 45 -5.24 -17.96 -2.24
N VAL A 46 -5.58 -16.75 -1.78
CA VAL A 46 -4.61 -15.70 -1.41
C VAL A 46 -5.02 -14.99 -0.13
N ASP A 47 -4.11 -14.98 0.84
CA ASP A 47 -4.22 -14.24 2.09
C ASP A 47 -3.21 -13.09 2.13
N MET A 48 -3.59 -12.03 2.85
CA MET A 48 -2.73 -10.91 3.21
C MET A 48 -2.61 -10.86 4.73
N TRP A 49 -1.39 -11.05 5.24
CA TRP A 49 -1.06 -10.98 6.65
C TRP A 49 -0.47 -9.62 6.99
N LEU A 50 -0.87 -9.08 8.13
CA LEU A 50 -0.47 -7.76 8.62
C LEU A 50 -0.32 -7.76 10.13
N ASN A 51 0.35 -6.76 10.69
CA ASN A 51 0.45 -6.61 12.14
C ASN A 51 -0.93 -6.22 12.73
N ASP A 52 -1.41 -6.98 13.72
CA ASP A 52 -2.69 -6.78 14.41
C ASP A 52 -2.75 -5.42 15.15
N SER A 53 -1.63 -4.99 15.72
CA SER A 53 -1.45 -3.66 16.32
C SER A 53 -1.11 -2.57 15.29
N GLY A 54 -1.17 -2.88 13.99
CA GLY A 54 -0.66 -2.03 12.92
C GLY A 54 -1.23 -0.61 12.94
N VAL A 55 -2.51 -0.47 13.29
CA VAL A 55 -3.22 0.82 13.37
C VAL A 55 -2.62 1.78 14.42
N PHE A 56 -1.94 1.25 15.43
CA PHE A 56 -1.30 2.03 16.49
C PHE A 56 0.19 2.24 16.24
N GLU A 57 0.83 1.35 15.49
CA GLU A 57 2.29 1.27 15.37
C GLU A 57 2.82 1.82 14.04
N TYR A 58 2.01 1.81 12.98
CA TYR A 58 2.46 2.11 11.62
C TYR A 58 1.57 3.10 10.87
N GLY A 59 2.11 3.65 9.79
CA GLY A 59 1.34 4.41 8.80
C GLY A 59 0.45 3.53 7.91
N ILE A 60 -0.46 4.16 7.16
CA ILE A 60 -1.32 3.48 6.19
C ILE A 60 -0.47 2.92 5.06
N ASN A 61 -0.63 1.62 4.77
CA ASN A 61 -0.11 1.01 3.56
C ASN A 61 -1.12 1.18 2.42
N HIS A 62 -0.96 2.26 1.66
CA HIS A 62 -1.88 2.61 0.57
C HIS A 62 -1.91 1.54 -0.52
N THR A 63 -0.78 0.89 -0.78
CA THR A 63 -0.67 -0.17 -1.79
C THR A 63 -1.45 -1.42 -1.37
N ALA A 64 -1.23 -1.90 -0.14
CA ALA A 64 -1.99 -3.02 0.43
C ALA A 64 -3.49 -2.69 0.53
N THR A 65 -3.83 -1.48 0.95
CA THR A 65 -5.22 -1.00 1.02
C THR A 65 -5.90 -1.02 -0.35
N ARG A 66 -5.23 -0.55 -1.39
CA ARG A 66 -5.77 -0.58 -2.75
C ARG A 66 -5.98 -2.01 -3.23
N LEU A 67 -5.01 -2.90 -2.99
CA LEU A 67 -5.13 -4.30 -3.34
C LEU A 67 -6.36 -4.93 -2.67
N ALA A 68 -6.49 -4.79 -1.35
CA ALA A 68 -7.60 -5.36 -0.60
C ALA A 68 -8.97 -4.80 -1.04
N ARG A 69 -9.06 -3.50 -1.36
CA ARG A 69 -10.28 -2.89 -1.89
C ARG A 69 -10.71 -3.45 -3.25
N MET A 70 -9.78 -3.87 -4.10
CA MET A 70 -10.12 -4.55 -5.36
C MET A 70 -10.85 -5.88 -5.12
N HIS A 71 -10.72 -6.44 -3.93
CA HIS A 71 -11.40 -7.65 -3.47
C HIS A 71 -12.56 -7.35 -2.50
N GLY A 72 -13.11 -6.13 -2.54
CA GLY A 72 -14.27 -5.74 -1.74
C GLY A 72 -13.98 -5.46 -0.26
N LYS A 73 -12.71 -5.46 0.17
CA LYS A 73 -12.34 -5.11 1.55
C LYS A 73 -12.27 -3.60 1.72
N THR A 74 -13.43 -2.96 1.88
CA THR A 74 -13.56 -1.49 1.89
C THR A 74 -13.80 -0.90 3.27
N HIS A 75 -13.92 -1.73 4.31
CA HIS A 75 -14.33 -1.28 5.64
C HIS A 75 -13.30 -0.37 6.32
N GLN A 76 -12.01 -0.59 6.08
CA GLN A 76 -10.91 0.19 6.68
C GLN A 76 -9.67 0.24 5.78
N PRO A 77 -8.76 1.20 5.99
CA PRO A 77 -7.39 1.10 5.50
C PRO A 77 -6.58 0.06 6.29
N TYR A 78 -5.50 -0.43 5.68
CA TYR A 78 -4.56 -1.35 6.31
C TYR A 78 -3.26 -0.62 6.65
N PHE A 79 -2.68 -0.94 7.80
CA PHE A 79 -1.55 -0.22 8.38
C PHE A 79 -0.35 -1.17 8.53
N GLY A 80 0.85 -0.63 8.28
CA GLY A 80 2.09 -1.38 8.40
C GLY A 80 2.46 -2.22 7.18
N PRO A 81 3.63 -2.87 7.23
CA PRO A 81 4.04 -3.84 6.23
C PRO A 81 3.05 -5.02 6.17
N VAL A 82 2.85 -5.57 4.98
CA VAL A 82 2.04 -6.78 4.78
C VAL A 82 2.83 -7.84 4.04
N ILE A 83 2.50 -9.11 4.28
CA ILE A 83 2.98 -10.23 3.46
C ILE A 83 1.80 -10.97 2.85
N ILE A 84 1.87 -11.18 1.54
CA ILE A 84 0.88 -11.90 0.75
C ILE A 84 1.37 -13.32 0.52
N THR A 85 0.52 -14.30 0.82
CA THR A 85 0.81 -15.73 0.70
C THR A 85 -0.28 -16.45 -0.09
N GLY A 86 0.01 -17.67 -0.49
CA GLY A 86 -1.04 -18.59 -0.89
C GLY A 86 -1.77 -19.11 0.34
N GLN A 87 -3.00 -19.58 0.15
CA GLN A 87 -3.71 -20.35 1.16
C GLN A 87 -4.46 -21.51 0.53
N ARG A 88 -4.62 -22.58 1.31
CA ARG A 88 -5.55 -23.67 0.98
C ARG A 88 -6.09 -24.25 2.27
N GLU A 89 -7.41 -24.29 2.42
CA GLU A 89 -8.07 -24.89 3.58
C GLU A 89 -7.59 -24.29 4.93
N GLY A 90 -7.23 -23.00 4.93
CA GLY A 90 -6.70 -22.31 6.11
C GLY A 90 -5.21 -22.56 6.38
N GLU A 91 -4.53 -23.38 5.59
CA GLU A 91 -3.08 -23.52 5.64
C GLU A 91 -2.41 -22.38 4.86
N THR A 92 -1.40 -21.76 5.49
CA THR A 92 -0.54 -20.78 4.81
C THR A 92 0.45 -21.50 3.90
N LEU A 93 0.42 -21.17 2.61
CA LEU A 93 1.26 -21.75 1.57
C LEU A 93 2.06 -20.69 0.83
N GLY A 94 3.04 -21.12 0.05
CA GLY A 94 3.61 -20.27 -0.99
C GLY A 94 2.56 -19.90 -2.04
N LEU A 95 2.69 -18.72 -2.63
CA LEU A 95 1.88 -18.28 -3.76
C LEU A 95 2.01 -19.26 -4.93
N SER A 96 0.88 -19.62 -5.53
CA SER A 96 0.85 -20.39 -6.77
C SER A 96 1.44 -19.59 -7.93
N ALA A 97 1.90 -20.26 -8.98
CA ALA A 97 2.41 -19.59 -10.18
C ALA A 97 1.38 -18.63 -10.79
N LYS A 98 0.09 -18.99 -10.74
CA LYS A 98 -1.02 -18.13 -11.17
C LYS A 98 -1.12 -16.86 -10.32
N ALA A 99 -1.04 -16.99 -9.00
CA ALA A 99 -1.09 -15.85 -8.09
C ALA A 99 0.14 -14.93 -8.26
N ILE A 100 1.33 -15.50 -8.46
CA ILE A 100 2.55 -14.74 -8.74
C ILE A 100 2.39 -13.91 -10.02
N GLN A 101 1.91 -14.53 -11.12
CA GLN A 101 1.69 -13.83 -12.39
C GLN A 101 0.66 -12.71 -12.25
N TRP A 102 -0.44 -12.98 -11.53
CA TRP A 102 -1.46 -11.97 -11.25
C TRP A 102 -0.90 -10.78 -10.47
N LEU A 103 -0.18 -11.01 -9.37
CA LEU A 103 0.42 -9.95 -8.56
C LEU A 103 1.47 -9.14 -9.36
N ARG A 104 2.28 -9.80 -10.20
CA ARG A 104 3.21 -9.10 -11.10
C ARG A 104 2.48 -8.16 -12.06
N ALA A 105 1.48 -8.67 -12.77
CA ALA A 105 0.69 -7.86 -13.69
C ALA A 105 0.00 -6.69 -12.98
N TRP A 106 -0.49 -6.92 -11.76
CA TRP A 106 -1.09 -5.87 -10.94
C TRP A 106 -0.07 -4.79 -10.52
N LEU A 107 1.12 -5.19 -10.07
CA LEU A 107 2.21 -4.27 -9.73
C LEU A 107 2.63 -3.44 -10.95
N ASP A 108 2.76 -4.06 -12.12
CA ASP A 108 3.13 -3.41 -13.38
C ASP A 108 2.08 -2.38 -13.83
N GLN A 109 0.78 -2.65 -13.62
CA GLN A 109 -0.27 -1.66 -13.90
C GLN A 109 -0.16 -0.40 -13.03
N ARG A 110 0.39 -0.50 -11.80
CA ARG A 110 0.68 0.69 -10.97
C ARG A 110 1.77 1.56 -11.60
N CYS A 111 2.75 0.95 -12.26
CA CYS A 111 3.81 1.64 -12.96
C CYS A 111 3.30 2.38 -14.20
N THR A 112 2.44 1.76 -15.01
CA THR A 112 1.90 2.39 -16.22
C THR A 112 0.95 3.55 -15.91
N ALA A 113 0.17 3.47 -14.84
CA ALA A 113 -0.72 4.55 -14.41
C ALA A 113 0.02 5.82 -13.96
N LEU A 114 1.34 5.75 -13.70
CA LEU A 114 2.18 6.91 -13.42
C LEU A 114 2.69 7.62 -14.69
N HIS A 115 2.45 7.09 -15.89
CA HIS A 115 3.05 7.56 -17.16
C HIS A 115 2.15 8.45 -18.05
N ASP A 116 1.16 9.15 -17.50
CA ASP A 116 0.10 9.87 -18.27
C ASP A 116 -0.12 11.28 -17.65
N HIS A 117 0.18 12.46 -18.24
CA HIS A 117 -0.14 13.04 -19.57
C HIS A 117 1.06 13.62 -20.38
N SER A 118 2.31 13.43 -19.96
CA SER A 118 3.50 14.09 -20.56
C SER A 118 4.48 13.15 -21.28
N GLY A 119 4.22 11.84 -21.30
CA GLY A 119 5.06 10.86 -22.01
C GLY A 119 6.48 10.66 -21.44
N GLN A 120 6.75 11.09 -20.21
CA GLN A 120 8.06 10.94 -19.58
C GLN A 120 8.05 9.83 -18.53
N SER A 121 8.95 8.86 -18.69
CA SER A 121 9.06 7.67 -17.84
C SER A 121 9.64 8.06 -16.48
N VAL A 122 8.81 8.10 -15.44
CA VAL A 122 9.26 8.11 -14.05
C VAL A 122 9.44 6.66 -13.60
N HIS A 123 10.63 6.34 -13.08
CA HIS A 123 10.90 5.07 -12.44
C HIS A 123 9.87 4.82 -11.33
N CYS A 124 9.40 3.57 -11.19
CA CYS A 124 8.53 3.17 -10.09
C CYS A 124 9.30 3.20 -8.77
N GLY A 125 9.51 4.40 -8.24
CA GLY A 125 9.93 4.67 -6.89
C GLY A 125 8.71 4.76 -5.98
N ALA A 126 8.91 4.42 -4.71
CA ALA A 126 7.96 4.33 -3.61
C ALA A 126 7.28 5.67 -3.21
N ASP A 127 6.84 6.48 -4.18
CA ASP A 127 6.26 7.80 -3.95
C ASP A 127 4.74 7.78 -4.13
N PHE A 128 4.03 7.01 -3.29
CA PHE A 128 2.58 7.18 -3.10
C PHE A 128 2.25 7.95 -1.81
N ASN A 129 3.06 8.95 -1.48
CA ASN A 129 2.82 9.85 -0.35
C ASN A 129 2.52 11.30 -0.79
N HIS A 130 1.77 11.49 -1.88
CA HIS A 130 1.26 12.80 -2.30
C HIS A 130 -0.24 12.77 -2.67
N PRO A 131 -1.04 13.76 -2.21
CA PRO A 131 -2.44 13.87 -2.56
C PRO A 131 -2.59 14.49 -3.96
N GLY A 132 -2.55 13.66 -5.01
CA GLY A 132 -2.99 13.98 -6.38
C GLY A 132 -2.18 15.06 -7.14
N PRO A 133 -2.27 15.10 -8.48
CA PRO A 133 -1.63 16.15 -9.25
C PRO A 133 -2.43 17.45 -9.14
N THR A 134 -1.84 18.45 -8.50
CA THR A 134 -2.24 19.84 -8.73
C THR A 134 -1.59 20.24 -10.06
N HIS A 135 -2.39 20.49 -11.10
CA HIS A 135 -1.88 21.07 -12.34
C HIS A 135 -1.24 22.44 -12.03
N GLN A 136 0.08 22.54 -12.15
CA GLN A 136 0.80 23.82 -12.23
C GLN A 136 1.68 23.78 -13.47
N THR A 137 1.31 24.56 -14.48
CA THR A 137 2.24 24.96 -15.53
C THR A 137 2.89 26.27 -15.08
N VAL A 138 4.21 26.29 -14.90
CA VAL A 138 4.97 27.53 -14.75
C VAL A 138 6.03 27.57 -15.85
N LEU A 139 5.87 28.51 -16.77
CA LEU A 139 6.90 28.96 -17.69
C LEU A 139 7.82 29.97 -16.96
N ASP A 140 9.11 29.86 -17.22
CA ASP A 140 10.17 30.84 -16.95
C ASP A 140 10.27 31.46 -15.55
N GLY A 141 11.03 30.77 -14.69
CA GLY A 141 12.22 31.40 -14.13
C GLY A 141 12.05 32.50 -13.09
N HIS A 142 11.15 32.40 -12.11
CA HIS A 142 11.31 33.09 -10.83
C HIS A 142 10.74 32.27 -9.65
N ARG A 143 11.52 32.23 -8.56
CA ARG A 143 11.33 31.49 -7.29
C ARG A 143 9.89 31.50 -6.74
N VAL A 144 9.36 30.31 -6.43
CA VAL A 144 8.06 30.14 -5.74
C VAL A 144 8.29 29.98 -4.24
N ILE A 145 7.61 30.78 -3.42
CA ILE A 145 7.51 30.60 -1.96
C ILE A 145 6.22 29.82 -1.69
N TRP A 146 6.34 28.73 -0.94
CA TRP A 146 5.20 27.93 -0.47
C TRP A 146 4.32 28.76 0.48
N GLN A 147 3.01 28.86 0.18
CA GLN A 147 2.00 29.20 1.19
C GLN A 147 1.17 27.94 1.43
N GLY A 148 1.30 27.37 2.62
CA GLY A 148 0.50 26.24 3.06
C GLY A 148 -0.99 26.56 3.12
N PRO A 149 -1.83 25.54 3.41
CA PRO A 149 -3.26 25.76 3.55
C PRO A 149 -3.51 26.81 4.63
N ALA A 150 -4.25 27.86 4.28
CA ALA A 150 -4.78 28.78 5.25
C ALA A 150 -5.60 27.97 6.26
N HIS A 151 -5.20 28.03 7.54
CA HIS A 151 -6.09 27.64 8.62
C HIS A 151 -7.43 28.37 8.41
N PRO A 152 -8.60 27.70 8.56
CA PRO A 152 -9.85 28.43 8.59
C PRO A 152 -9.78 29.42 9.74
N THR A 153 -9.58 30.69 9.37
CA THR A 153 -9.68 31.81 10.29
C THR A 153 -11.15 31.88 10.67
N LEU A 154 -11.44 31.64 11.95
CA LEU A 154 -12.76 31.91 12.53
C LEU A 154 -13.15 33.34 12.11
N ALA A 155 -14.24 33.47 11.36
CA ALA A 155 -14.78 34.78 11.01
C ALA A 155 -15.11 35.53 12.31
N PRO A 156 -14.72 36.80 12.46
CA PRO A 156 -15.17 37.59 13.59
C PRO A 156 -16.69 37.78 13.50
N LEU A 157 -17.39 37.45 14.60
CA LEU A 157 -18.77 37.84 14.81
C LEU A 157 -18.83 39.37 14.96
N THR A 158 -19.17 40.06 13.89
CA THR A 158 -19.62 41.46 13.89
C THR A 158 -20.95 41.50 13.12
N GLY A 159 -22.07 41.95 13.65
CA GLY A 159 -22.42 42.46 14.96
C GLY A 159 -23.94 42.64 15.00
N ALA A 160 -24.50 42.73 16.21
CA ALA A 160 -25.78 43.40 16.47
C ALA A 160 -25.86 43.67 17.97
N ALA A 161 -25.44 44.85 18.39
CA ALA A 161 -25.83 45.43 19.66
C ALA A 161 -26.38 46.84 19.39
N ALA A 162 -27.65 46.98 19.78
CA ALA A 162 -28.44 48.20 20.01
C ALA A 162 -28.65 49.18 18.83
#